data_AF-A0A532U7A8-F1
#
_entry.id   AF-A0A532U7A8-F1
#
_cell.length_a   1.000
_cell.length_b   1.000
_cell.length_c   1.000
_cell.angle_alpha   90.00
_cell.angle_beta   90.00
_cell.angle_gamma   90.00
#
_symmetry.space_group_name_H-M   'P 1'
#
loop_
_entity.id
_entity.type
_entity.pdbx_description
1 polymer ?
#
loop_
_entity_poly.entity_id
_entity_poly.type
_entity_poly.pdbx_seq_one_letter_code
_entity_poly.pdbx_strand_id
1 'polypeptide(L)' 'MRKIFEIYVVVEVEGQLTLTEDGVFSYCELPWPRSHRLTDGSWREMLNSGQAPPRPKWTSTFVSE' A
#
# COMPACT_ATOMS: atom_id res chain seq x y z
N MET A 1 4.81 -2.38 -13.29
CA MET A 1 5.46 -2.01 -12.02
C MET A 1 4.41 -2.06 -10.92
N ARG A 2 4.55 -2.96 -9.94
CA ARG A 2 3.56 -3.11 -8.85
C ARG A 2 3.55 -1.82 -8.02
N LYS A 3 2.34 -1.29 -7.73
CA LYS A 3 2.12 -0.08 -6.91
C LYS A 3 1.94 -0.39 -5.41
N ILE A 4 2.17 -1.63 -5.01
CA ILE A 4 1.87 -2.19 -3.69
C ILE A 4 3.14 -2.89 -3.19
N PHE A 5 3.42 -2.80 -1.88
CA PHE A 5 4.56 -3.49 -1.25
C PHE A 5 4.24 -4.98 -1.10
N GLU A 6 5.27 -5.81 -1.05
CA GLU A 6 5.10 -7.25 -0.85
C GLU A 6 5.30 -7.60 0.62
N ILE A 7 4.45 -8.49 1.14
CA ILE A 7 4.66 -9.15 2.42
C ILE A 7 4.87 -10.64 2.16
N TYR A 8 5.82 -11.22 2.89
CA TYR A 8 6.08 -12.65 2.90
C TYR A 8 5.77 -13.19 4.29
N VAL A 9 4.98 -14.27 4.35
CA VAL A 9 4.59 -14.89 5.62
C VAL A 9 4.83 -16.39 5.53
N VAL A 10 5.44 -16.98 6.56
CA VAL A 10 5.52 -18.43 6.70
C VAL A 10 4.34 -18.90 7.53
N VAL A 11 3.51 -19.78 6.97
CA VAL A 11 2.34 -20.38 7.63
C VAL A 11 2.42 -21.90 7.55
N GLU A 12 1.81 -22.59 8.50
CA GLU A 12 1.69 -24.05 8.45
C GLU A 12 0.42 -24.44 7.68
N VAL A 13 0.58 -25.26 6.63
CA VAL A 13 -0.52 -25.81 5.82
C VAL A 13 -0.32 -27.32 5.79
N GLU A 14 -1.30 -28.08 6.31
CA GLU A 14 -1.26 -29.55 6.37
C GLU A 14 0.04 -30.10 7.02
N GLY A 15 0.53 -29.44 8.06
CA GLY A 15 1.76 -29.82 8.76
C GLY A 15 3.06 -29.47 8.03
N GLN A 16 3.00 -28.69 6.95
CA GLN A 16 4.15 -28.21 6.20
C GLN A 16 4.29 -26.68 6.29
N LEU A 17 5.50 -26.19 6.55
CA LEU A 17 5.79 -24.76 6.48
C LEU A 17 5.73 -24.28 5.02
N THR A 18 4.84 -23.34 4.75
CA THR A 18 4.55 -22.80 3.43
C THR A 18 4.83 -21.30 3.43
N LEU A 19 5.62 -20.84 2.46
CA LEU A 19 5.83 -19.41 2.22
C LEU A 19 4.68 -18.86 1.38
N THR A 20 4.03 -17.81 1.87
CA THR A 20 2.99 -17.06 1.15
C THR A 20 3.50 -15.65 0.81
N GLU A 21 2.96 -15.09 -0.26
CA GLU A 21 3.24 -13.73 -0.72
C GLU A 21 1.89 -13.01 -0.95
N ASP A 22 1.78 -11.77 -0.47
CA ASP A 22 0.66 -10.90 -0.79
C ASP A 22 1.09 -9.42 -0.85
N GLY A 23 0.18 -8.56 -1.30
CA GLY A 23 0.36 -7.12 -1.35
C GLY A 23 -0.10 -6.44 -0.05
N VAL A 24 0.74 -5.54 0.47
CA VAL A 24 0.43 -4.66 1.60
C VAL A 24 0.65 -3.19 1.28
N PHE A 25 -0.06 -2.33 2.01
CA PHE A 25 0.24 -0.91 2.06
C PHE A 25 1.14 -0.63 3.27
N SER A 26 2.45 -0.51 3.07
CA SER A 26 3.38 -0.08 4.14
C SER A 26 3.14 1.37 4.59
N TYR A 27 2.39 2.14 3.81
CA TYR A 27 1.95 3.49 4.14
C TYR A 27 0.60 3.79 3.46
N CYS A 28 -0.36 4.33 4.22
CA CYS A 28 -1.65 4.82 3.71
C CYS A 28 -2.17 5.95 4.61
N GLU A 29 -1.97 7.20 4.20
CA GLU A 29 -2.68 8.34 4.78
C GLU A 29 -3.61 8.94 3.73
N LEU A 30 -4.75 9.43 4.19
CA LEU A 30 -5.67 10.24 3.41
C LEU A 30 -5.47 11.70 3.85
N PRO A 31 -4.56 12.46 3.22
CA PRO A 31 -4.31 13.86 3.59
C PRO A 31 -5.49 14.80 3.32
N TRP A 32 -6.60 14.29 2.76
CA TRP A 32 -7.78 15.09 2.44
C TRP A 32 -8.57 15.47 3.69
N PRO A 33 -8.98 16.74 3.83
CA PRO A 33 -9.92 17.16 4.87
C PRO A 33 -11.21 16.34 4.80
N ARG A 34 -11.88 16.15 5.94
CA ARG A 34 -13.14 15.40 6.01
C ARG A 34 -14.20 15.92 5.03
N SER A 35 -14.23 17.23 4.78
CA SER A 35 -15.16 17.87 3.82
C SER A 35 -14.88 17.50 2.36
N HIS A 36 -13.69 16.98 2.06
CA HIS A 36 -13.21 16.60 0.73
C HIS A 36 -12.72 15.13 0.70
N ARG A 37 -13.29 14.28 1.56
CA ARG A 37 -12.94 12.85 1.59
C ARG A 37 -13.20 12.23 0.21
N LEU A 38 -12.20 11.57 -0.34
CA LEU A 38 -12.33 10.83 -1.59
C LEU A 38 -13.27 9.64 -1.44
N THR A 39 -14.02 9.36 -2.50
CA THR A 39 -14.70 8.08 -2.66
C THR A 39 -13.70 7.06 -3.18
N ASP A 40 -14.01 5.76 -3.07
CA ASP A 40 -13.14 4.71 -3.62
C ASP A 40 -12.91 4.89 -5.13
N GLY A 41 -13.91 5.39 -5.86
CA GLY A 41 -13.83 5.66 -7.29
C GLY A 41 -12.85 6.80 -7.60
N SER A 42 -13.01 7.96 -6.95
CA SER A 42 -12.13 9.11 -7.18
C SER A 42 -10.70 8.84 -6.69
N TRP A 43 -10.54 8.04 -5.64
CA TRP A 43 -9.23 7.58 -5.17
C TRP A 43 -8.54 6.70 -6.22
N ARG A 44 -9.23 5.70 -6.79
CA ARG A 44 -8.66 4.86 -7.85
C ARG A 44 -8.30 5.65 -9.09
N GLU A 45 -9.14 6.62 -9.48
CA GLU A 45 -8.86 7.51 -10.61
C GLU A 45 -7.56 8.31 -10.39
N MET A 46 -7.41 8.93 -9.22
CA MET A 46 -6.18 9.65 -8.84
C MET A 46 -4.94 8.74 -8.87
N LEU A 47 -5.04 7.51 -8.36
CA LEU A 47 -3.94 6.55 -8.41
C LEU A 47 -3.58 6.17 -9.85
N ASN A 48 -4.58 6.01 -10.72
CA ASN A 48 -4.37 5.63 -12.12
C ASN A 48 -3.83 6.78 -12.97
N SER A 49 -4.20 8.01 -12.65
CA SER A 49 -3.69 9.22 -13.32
C SER A 49 -2.31 9.66 -12.86
N GLY A 50 -1.71 8.99 -11.87
CA GLY A 50 -0.39 9.33 -11.34
C GLY A 50 -0.38 10.61 -10.50
N GLN A 51 -1.55 11.07 -10.03
CA GLN A 51 -1.71 12.28 -9.22
C GLN A 51 -1.68 11.99 -7.71
N ALA A 52 -1.26 10.79 -7.32
CA ALA A 52 -1.09 10.44 -5.92
C ALA A 52 -0.05 11.38 -5.27
N PRO A 53 -0.33 11.93 -4.08
CA PRO A 53 0.67 12.71 -3.36
C PRO A 53 1.95 11.88 -3.11
N PRO A 54 3.12 12.53 -3.09
CA PRO A 54 4.35 11.84 -2.71
C PRO A 54 4.24 11.30 -1.28
N ARG A 55 4.94 10.20 -1.01
CA ARG A 55 5.03 9.67 0.36
C ARG A 55 5.69 10.71 1.27
N PRO A 56 5.26 10.85 2.53
CA PRO A 56 5.92 11.72 3.49
C PRO A 56 7.38 11.33 3.67
N LYS A 57 8.24 12.33 3.91
CA LYS A 57 9.69 12.11 4.07
C LYS A 57 10.04 11.06 5.13
N TRP A 58 9.27 10.95 6.20
CA TRP A 58 9.54 10.00 7.29
C TRP A 58 9.43 8.53 6.84
N THR A 59 8.73 8.22 5.75
CA THR A 59 8.64 6.83 5.28
C THR A 59 9.95 6.29 4.75
N SER A 60 10.93 7.16 4.46
CA SER A 60 12.26 6.75 3.99
C SER A 60 13.04 5.94 5.01
N THR A 61 12.61 5.86 6.27
CA THR A 61 13.29 5.05 7.29
C THR A 61 13.00 3.56 7.16
N PHE A 62 11.96 3.17 6.41
CA PHE A 62 11.59 1.76 6.19
C PHE A 62 11.25 1.42 4.74
N VAL A 63 11.25 2.42 3.85
CA VAL A 63 11.02 2.23 2.41
C VAL A 63 12.31 2.51 1.65
N SER A 64 12.83 1.50 0.94
CA SER A 64 13.89 1.66 -0.07
C SER A 64 13.28 2.05 -1.43
N GLU A 65 14.04 2.79 -2.23
CA GLU A 65 13.75 3.04 -3.66
C GLU A 65 14.17 1.86 -4.53
#